data_AF-A0A520IF02-F1
#
_entry.id   AF-A0A520IF02-F1
#
_cell.length_a   1.000
_cell.length_b   1.000
_cell.length_c   1.000
_cell.angle_alpha   90.00
_cell.angle_beta   90.00
_cell.angle_gamma   90.00
#
_symmetry.space_group_name_H-M   'P 1'
#
loop_
_entity.id
_entity.type
_entity.pdbx_description
1 polymer ?
#
loop_
_entity_poly.entity_id
_entity_poly.type
_entity_poly.pdbx_seq_one_letter_code
_entity_poly.pdbx_strand_id
1 'polypeptide(L)'
;YVTDIHGGDYIKIRQVSFKQSPKSFEAKVRGLQGGGSIDIRLDSLQGRSIGQLLVPASDKNMKWTLVKCKTANVKGTYDLFFVFTGTGKELFDFDSWMFK
;
A
#
# COMPACT_ATOMS: atom_id res chain seq x y z
N TYR A 1 -1.03 13.12 3.94
CA TYR A 1 -1.33 11.71 4.21
C TYR A 1 -2.83 11.44 4.12
N VAL A 2 -3.20 10.20 3.81
CA VAL A 2 -4.55 9.64 3.85
C VAL A 2 -4.76 9.01 5.22
N THR A 3 -5.96 9.19 5.79
CA THR A 3 -6.39 8.73 7.13
C THR A 3 -7.81 8.18 7.00
N ASP A 4 -8.42 7.72 8.10
CA ASP A 4 -9.77 7.12 8.10
C ASP A 4 -9.86 5.88 7.19
N ILE A 5 -8.75 5.13 7.11
CA ILE A 5 -8.61 3.95 6.25
C ILE A 5 -9.20 2.72 6.96
N HIS A 6 -10.18 2.11 6.33
CA HIS A 6 -10.86 0.89 6.78
C HIS A 6 -10.58 -0.29 5.84
N GLY A 7 -10.94 -1.50 6.29
CA GLY A 7 -10.83 -2.69 5.46
C GLY A 7 -11.76 -2.63 4.24
N GLY A 8 -11.19 -2.76 3.03
CA GLY A 8 -11.91 -2.68 1.77
C GLY A 8 -11.79 -1.32 1.06
N ASP A 9 -11.33 -0.28 1.77
CA ASP A 9 -11.02 1.01 1.15
C ASP A 9 -9.85 0.89 0.18
N TYR A 10 -9.77 1.85 -0.75
CA TYR A 10 -8.68 1.89 -1.71
C TYR A 10 -8.40 3.31 -2.20
N ILE A 11 -7.20 3.50 -2.74
CA ILE A 11 -6.90 4.64 -3.61
C ILE A 11 -6.46 4.16 -4.99
N LYS A 12 -6.82 4.94 -6.02
CA LYS A 12 -6.47 4.66 -7.42
C LYS A 12 -5.54 5.73 -7.97
N ILE A 13 -4.44 5.32 -8.59
CA ILE A 13 -3.54 6.19 -9.35
C ILE A 13 -3.59 5.79 -10.81
N ARG A 14 -3.93 6.71 -11.71
CA ARG A 14 -4.11 6.40 -13.12
C ARG A 14 -2.80 6.43 -13.89
N GLN A 15 -2.68 5.54 -14.87
CA GLN A 15 -1.64 5.57 -15.91
C GLN A 15 -0.20 5.62 -15.39
N VAL A 16 0.11 4.79 -14.40
CA VAL A 16 1.48 4.65 -13.88
C VAL A 16 2.30 3.81 -14.84
N SER A 17 3.40 4.39 -15.33
CA SER A 17 4.29 3.76 -16.31
C SER A 17 5.52 3.13 -15.65
N PHE A 18 5.59 1.80 -15.66
CA PHE A 18 6.78 1.02 -15.29
C PHE A 18 7.69 0.78 -16.50
N LYS A 19 8.56 1.75 -16.78
CA LYS A 19 9.58 1.65 -17.84
C LYS A 19 10.60 0.54 -17.56
N GLN A 20 10.92 0.37 -16.28
CA GLN A 20 11.71 -0.74 -15.74
C GLN A 20 10.89 -1.41 -14.64
N SER A 21 11.14 -2.70 -14.43
CA SER A 21 10.42 -3.42 -13.38
C SER A 21 10.99 -3.02 -12.02
N PRO A 22 10.16 -2.50 -11.10
CA PRO A 22 10.60 -2.24 -9.75
C PRO A 22 10.86 -3.56 -9.03
N LYS A 23 11.82 -3.54 -8.12
CA LYS A 23 12.17 -4.64 -7.23
C LYS A 23 11.44 -4.53 -5.89
N SER A 24 11.11 -3.32 -5.47
CA SER A 24 10.39 -3.10 -4.22
C SER A 24 9.47 -1.89 -4.26
N PHE A 25 8.54 -1.89 -3.30
CA PHE A 25 7.68 -0.76 -2.99
C PHE A 25 7.92 -0.36 -1.54
N GLU A 26 8.01 0.94 -1.29
CA GLU A 26 8.19 1.53 0.03
C GLU A 26 7.07 2.52 0.31
N ALA A 27 6.62 2.59 1.56
CA ALA A 27 5.63 3.56 2.00
C ALA A 27 5.94 4.09 3.40
N LYS A 28 5.67 5.37 3.60
CA LYS A 28 5.64 6.00 4.92
C LYS A 28 4.24 5.90 5.49
N VAL A 29 4.10 5.16 6.59
CA VAL A 29 2.83 4.81 7.21
C VAL A 29 2.88 5.02 8.71
N ARG A 30 1.71 5.17 9.33
CA ARG A 30 1.56 5.16 10.79
C ARG A 30 0.50 4.12 11.14
N GLY A 31 0.92 2.99 11.70
CA GLY A 31 0.00 1.95 12.16
C GLY A 31 -0.86 2.42 13.33
N LEU A 32 -2.11 1.95 13.40
CA LEU A 32 -2.98 2.12 14.57
C LEU A 32 -3.05 0.80 15.37
N GLN A 33 -4.14 0.54 16.09
CA GLN A 33 -4.23 -0.62 17.00
C GLN A 33 -4.07 -1.98 16.30
N GLY A 34 -4.68 -2.16 15.13
CA GLY A 34 -4.67 -3.44 14.41
C GLY A 34 -3.58 -3.56 13.34
N GLY A 35 -3.02 -2.43 12.88
CA GLY A 35 -2.23 -2.40 11.65
C GLY A 35 -3.04 -2.86 10.44
N GLY A 36 -2.37 -3.41 9.44
CA GLY A 36 -3.03 -3.98 8.27
C GLY A 36 -2.06 -4.25 7.13
N SER A 37 -2.56 -4.23 5.89
CA SER A 37 -1.72 -4.32 4.71
C SER A 37 -2.27 -3.52 3.54
N ILE A 38 -1.37 -3.14 2.64
CA ILE A 38 -1.66 -2.50 1.36
C ILE A 38 -1.36 -3.51 0.26
N ASP A 39 -2.40 -3.99 -0.41
CA ASP A 39 -2.28 -4.83 -1.60
C ASP A 39 -2.20 -3.95 -2.85
N ILE A 40 -1.14 -4.10 -3.63
CA ILE A 40 -0.83 -3.27 -4.78
C ILE A 40 -1.30 -4.01 -6.03
N ARG A 41 -2.38 -3.53 -6.65
CA ARG A 41 -3.05 -4.19 -7.78
C ARG A 41 -3.02 -3.37 -9.05
N LEU A 42 -3.04 -4.05 -10.18
CA LEU A 42 -3.11 -3.45 -11.51
C LEU A 42 -4.55 -3.45 -12.05
N ASP A 43 -4.93 -2.35 -12.68
CA ASP A 43 -6.14 -2.10 -13.49
C ASP A 43 -7.50 -2.19 -12.80
N SER A 44 -7.64 -3.00 -11.74
CA SER A 44 -8.89 -3.13 -10.98
C SER A 44 -8.65 -3.59 -9.54
N LEU A 45 -9.69 -3.49 -8.70
CA LEU A 45 -9.68 -3.95 -7.31
C LEU A 45 -9.45 -5.47 -7.17
N GLN A 46 -9.84 -6.25 -8.19
CA GLN A 46 -9.59 -7.70 -8.24
C GLN A 46 -8.45 -8.06 -9.20
N GLY A 47 -7.75 -7.06 -9.72
CA GLY A 47 -6.67 -7.24 -10.68
C GLY A 47 -5.44 -7.91 -10.05
N ARG A 48 -4.44 -8.17 -10.90
CA ARG A 48 -3.22 -8.85 -10.50
C ARG A 48 -2.52 -8.07 -9.37
N SER A 49 -2.33 -8.72 -8.23
CA SER A 49 -1.45 -8.21 -7.17
C SER A 49 0.01 -8.30 -7.62
N ILE A 50 0.73 -7.20 -7.43
CA ILE A 50 2.17 -7.08 -7.72
C ILE A 50 2.99 -6.84 -6.47
N GLY A 51 2.38 -6.81 -5.29
CA GLY A 51 3.07 -6.65 -4.02
C GLY A 51 2.08 -6.47 -2.88
N GLN A 52 2.46 -6.94 -1.70
CA GLN A 52 1.69 -6.74 -0.49
C GLN A 52 2.60 -6.14 0.58
N LEU A 53 2.26 -4.95 1.03
CA LEU A 53 3.01 -4.21 2.03
C LEU A 53 2.34 -4.36 3.39
N LEU A 54 3.04 -5.00 4.33
CA LEU A 54 2.56 -5.11 5.71
C LEU A 54 2.77 -3.79 6.46
N VAL A 55 1.72 -3.32 7.11
CA VAL A 55 1.75 -2.15 7.99
C VAL A 55 1.64 -2.66 9.43
N PRO A 56 2.71 -2.57 10.25
CA PRO A 56 2.67 -3.07 11.61
C PRO A 56 1.69 -2.25 12.46
N ALA A 57 1.04 -2.90 13.43
CA ALA A 57 0.32 -2.22 14.48
C ALA A 57 1.27 -1.32 15.28
N SER A 58 0.78 -0.21 15.82
CA SER A 58 1.61 0.63 16.67
C SER A 58 1.80 0.01 18.05
N ASP A 59 3.05 0.01 18.50
CA ASP A 59 3.50 -0.37 19.83
C ASP A 59 3.35 0.73 20.90
N LYS A 60 2.32 1.59 20.77
CA LYS A 60 1.90 2.71 21.66
C LYS A 60 2.34 4.12 21.24
N ASN A 61 3.32 4.28 20.37
CA ASN A 61 3.84 5.62 20.04
C ASN A 61 3.32 6.23 18.74
N MET A 62 2.46 5.53 17.98
CA MET A 62 1.84 5.99 16.73
C MET A 62 2.82 6.80 15.87
N LYS A 63 4.01 6.24 15.61
CA LYS A 63 5.06 6.93 14.84
C LYS A 63 4.93 6.61 13.37
N TRP A 64 5.28 7.60 12.54
CA TRP A 64 5.50 7.38 11.12
C TRP A 64 6.74 6.52 10.91
N THR A 65 6.60 5.45 10.13
CA THR A 65 7.68 4.52 9.79
C THR A 65 7.71 4.27 8.29
N LEU A 66 8.90 3.95 7.77
CA LEU A 66 9.07 3.51 6.39
C LEU A 66 9.04 1.99 6.36
N VAL A 67 8.04 1.41 5.70
CA VAL A 67 7.92 -0.03 5.47
C VAL A 67 8.15 -0.36 4.01
N LYS A 68 8.55 -1.60 3.72
CA LYS A 68 8.83 -2.06 2.36
C LYS A 68 8.38 -3.48 2.09
N CYS A 69 8.08 -3.78 0.82
CA CYS A 69 7.84 -5.13 0.33
C CYS A 69 8.52 -5.34 -1.03
N LYS A 70 8.73 -6.61 -1.39
CA LYS A 70 9.15 -6.95 -2.77
C LYS A 70 7.98 -6.75 -3.72
N THR A 71 8.30 -6.42 -4.97
CA THR A 71 7.31 -6.36 -6.06
C THR A 71 7.54 -7.46 -7.08
N ALA A 72 6.46 -7.92 -7.69
CA ALA A 72 6.50 -8.83 -8.82
C ALA A 72 7.04 -8.10 -10.07
N ASN A 73 7.52 -8.88 -11.05
CA ASN A 73 7.95 -8.31 -12.31
C ASN A 73 6.76 -7.69 -13.06
N VAL A 74 6.85 -6.39 -13.36
CA VAL A 74 5.83 -5.61 -14.07
C VAL A 74 6.50 -4.59 -15.01
N LYS A 75 5.97 -4.47 -16.24
CA LYS A 75 6.36 -3.48 -17.24
C LYS A 75 5.13 -3.00 -18.00
N GLY A 76 5.15 -1.75 -18.44
CA GLY A 76 4.04 -1.11 -19.14
C GLY A 76 3.31 -0.07 -18.30
N THR A 77 2.15 0.36 -18.76
CA THR A 77 1.34 1.40 -18.13
C THR A 77 0.05 0.79 -17.60
N TYR A 78 -0.23 1.01 -16.31
CA TYR A 78 -1.40 0.46 -15.63
C TYR A 78 -2.05 1.51 -14.74
N ASP A 79 -3.33 1.35 -14.46
CA ASP A 79 -3.91 2.01 -13.29
C ASP A 79 -3.51 1.21 -12.03
N LEU A 80 -2.98 1.89 -11.00
CA LEU A 80 -2.63 1.25 -9.73
C LEU A 80 -3.76 1.40 -8.72
N PHE A 81 -4.00 0.33 -7.99
CA PHE A 81 -4.89 0.30 -6.85
C PHE A 81 -4.08 -0.09 -5.61
N PHE A 82 -4.14 0.74 -4.57
CA PHE A 82 -3.69 0.38 -3.24
C PHE A 82 -4.93 0.00 -2.43
N VAL A 83 -5.13 -1.31 -2.25
CA VAL A 83 -6.30 -1.86 -1.56
C VAL A 83 -5.92 -2.13 -0.11
N PHE A 84 -6.65 -1.53 0.82
CA PHE A 84 -6.36 -1.61 2.24
C PHE A 84 -7.10 -2.80 2.86
N THR A 85 -6.36 -3.62 3.61
CA THR A 85 -6.90 -4.82 4.25
C THR A 85 -6.45 -4.89 5.70
N GLY A 86 -7.31 -5.39 6.57
CA GLY A 86 -7.03 -5.50 8.00
C GLY A 86 -8.30 -5.68 8.81
N THR A 87 -8.13 -5.85 10.11
CA THR A 87 -9.23 -6.03 11.07
C THR A 87 -9.24 -4.88 12.07
N GLY A 88 -10.41 -4.34 12.35
CA GLY A 88 -10.59 -3.21 13.28
C GLY A 88 -11.45 -2.12 12.66
N LYS A 89 -11.49 -0.96 13.34
CA LYS A 89 -12.11 0.25 12.79
C LYS A 89 -11.14 0.88 11.78
N GLU A 90 -10.18 1.64 12.28
CA GLU A 90 -9.16 2.29 11.45
C GLU A 90 -7.84 1.53 11.48
N LEU A 91 -7.23 1.33 10.31
CA LEU A 91 -6.08 0.44 10.15
C LEU A 91 -4.75 1.16 10.37
N PHE A 92 -4.51 2.22 9.59
CA PHE A 92 -3.27 2.99 9.55
C PHE A 92 -3.46 4.28 8.74
N ASP A 93 -2.54 5.23 8.92
CA ASP A 93 -2.41 6.37 8.01
C ASP A 93 -1.33 6.11 6.96
N PHE A 94 -1.52 6.70 5.78
CA PHE A 94 -0.65 6.51 4.61
C PHE A 94 -0.19 7.86 4.04
N ASP A 95 1.11 8.18 4.19
CA ASP A 95 1.64 9.50 3.83
C ASP A 95 2.17 9.58 2.40
N SER A 96 3.15 8.73 2.10
CA SER A 96 3.84 8.74 0.81
C SER A 96 4.32 7.35 0.44
N TRP A 97 4.63 7.16 -0.84
CA TRP A 97 5.09 5.89 -1.38
C TRP A 97 6.03 6.08 -2.56
N MET A 98 6.81 5.03 -2.85
CA MET A 98 7.74 5.01 -3.97
C MET A 98 8.05 3.57 -4.38
N PHE A 99 8.06 3.33 -5.69
CA PHE A 99 8.66 2.13 -6.27
C PHE A 99 10.17 2.31 -6.44
N LYS A 100 10.93 1.23 -6.26
CA LYS A 100 12.39 1.16 -6.42
C LYS A 100 12.76 0.07 -7.40
#